data_AF-A0ABD5S4B3-F1
#
_entry.id   AF-A0ABD5S4B3-F1
#
_cell.length_a   1.000
_cell.length_b   1.000
_cell.length_c   1.000
_cell.angle_alpha   90.00
_cell.angle_beta   90.00
_cell.angle_gamma   90.00
#
_symmetry.space_group_name_H-M   'P 1'
#
loop_
_entity.id
_entity.type
_entity.pdbx_description
1 polymer ?
#
loop_
_entity_poly.entity_id
_entity_poly.type
_entity_poly.pdbx_seq_one_letter_code
_entity_poly.pdbx_strand_id
1 'polypeptide(L)'
;ASQMVGFFVGDADTSTADTFRDVKDDLDAEIDEAVETLGEVCVRDEDWDAAREAASAVLEAAYDDYVETLEGMGVEPKNVC
;
A
#
# COMPACT_ATOMS: atom_id res chain seq x y z
N ALA A 1 -1.15 -7.12 12.27
CA ALA A 1 -0.12 -6.90 11.22
C ALA A 1 1.20 -7.61 11.53
N SER A 2 1.90 -7.33 12.65
CA SER A 2 3.24 -7.91 12.95
C SER A 2 3.33 -9.45 13.00
N GLN A 3 2.27 -10.17 13.40
CA GLN A 3 2.33 -11.64 13.50
C GLN A 3 2.27 -12.38 12.16
N MET A 4 1.75 -11.75 11.10
CA MET A 4 1.64 -12.39 9.78
C MET A 4 3.00 -12.41 9.06
N VAL A 5 3.81 -11.36 9.24
CA VAL A 5 5.19 -11.28 8.71
C VAL A 5 6.12 -12.27 9.43
N GLY A 6 5.94 -12.50 10.74
CA GLY A 6 6.73 -13.47 11.50
C GLY A 6 6.59 -14.91 11.01
N PHE A 7 5.41 -15.29 10.51
CA PHE A 7 5.15 -16.63 9.96
C PHE A 7 5.87 -16.84 8.61
N PHE A 8 5.89 -15.83 7.73
CA PHE A 8 6.59 -15.91 6.43
C PHE A 8 8.09 -15.62 6.49
N VAL A 9 8.61 -15.05 7.59
CA VAL A 9 10.06 -14.78 7.73
C VAL A 9 10.74 -15.82 8.62
N GLY A 10 10.00 -16.47 9.53
CA GLY A 10 10.52 -17.48 10.44
C GLY A 10 10.51 -18.92 9.90
N ASP A 11 9.56 -19.26 9.02
CA ASP A 11 9.35 -20.63 8.50
C ASP A 11 9.26 -20.72 6.96
N ALA A 12 9.38 -19.60 6.22
CA ALA A 12 9.45 -19.68 4.77
C ALA A 12 10.86 -20.08 4.32
N ASP A 13 10.91 -20.94 3.30
CA ASP A 13 12.12 -21.25 2.56
C ASP A 13 12.82 -19.94 2.14
N THR A 14 14.15 -19.84 2.27
CA THR A 14 14.88 -18.56 2.27
C THR A 14 14.56 -17.67 1.07
N SER A 15 14.30 -18.28 -0.08
CA SER A 15 13.88 -17.62 -1.32
C SER A 15 12.59 -16.80 -1.21
N THR A 16 11.59 -17.29 -0.47
CA THR A 16 10.32 -16.58 -0.27
C THR A 16 10.50 -15.43 0.71
N ALA A 17 11.30 -15.64 1.76
CA ALA A 17 11.63 -14.57 2.70
C ALA A 17 12.42 -13.45 2.03
N ASP A 18 13.32 -13.76 1.09
CA ASP A 18 14.05 -12.78 0.30
C ASP A 18 13.11 -11.99 -0.63
N THR A 19 12.13 -12.64 -1.27
CA THR A 19 11.12 -11.94 -2.09
C THR A 19 10.33 -10.91 -1.29
N PHE A 20 9.89 -11.25 -0.06
CA PHE A 20 9.18 -10.29 0.79
C PHE A 20 10.07 -9.15 1.29
N ARG A 21 11.39 -9.38 1.44
CA ARG A 21 12.35 -8.32 1.76
C ARG A 21 12.53 -7.39 0.56
N ASP A 22 12.70 -7.95 -0.63
CA ASP A 22 12.83 -7.16 -1.86
C ASP A 22 11.59 -6.27 -2.08
N VAL A 23 10.38 -6.82 -1.95
CA VAL A 23 9.12 -6.04 -2.05
C VAL A 23 9.05 -4.93 -0.99
N LYS A 24 9.56 -5.18 0.22
CA LYS A 24 9.60 -4.18 1.28
C LYS A 24 10.60 -3.07 0.93
N ASP A 25 11.77 -3.43 0.43
CA ASP A 25 12.82 -2.46 0.07
C ASP A 25 12.40 -1.61 -1.13
N ASP A 26 11.73 -2.21 -2.13
CA ASP A 26 11.11 -1.48 -3.25
C ASP A 26 10.05 -0.50 -2.75
N LEU A 27 9.16 -0.94 -1.83
CA LEU A 27 8.15 -0.06 -1.24
C LEU A 27 8.78 1.10 -0.47
N ASP A 28 9.84 0.85 0.31
CA ASP A 28 10.54 1.90 1.05
C ASP A 28 11.16 2.93 0.07
N ALA A 29 11.73 2.48 -1.06
CA ALA A 29 12.26 3.36 -2.10
C ALA A 29 11.18 4.23 -2.78
N GLU A 30 10.02 3.66 -3.10
CA GLU A 30 8.88 4.41 -3.66
C GLU A 30 8.34 5.45 -2.68
N ILE A 31 8.33 5.15 -1.37
CA ILE A 31 7.94 6.12 -0.34
C ILE A 31 8.93 7.27 -0.29
N ASP A 32 10.23 6.99 -0.31
CA ASP A 32 11.27 8.03 -0.29
C ASP A 32 11.17 8.94 -1.52
N GLU A 33 10.98 8.39 -2.73
CA GLU A 33 10.78 9.16 -3.96
C GLU A 33 9.51 10.02 -3.90
N ALA A 34 8.40 9.46 -3.40
CA ALA A 34 7.15 10.20 -3.25
C ALA A 34 7.29 11.37 -2.27
N VAL A 35 8.01 11.18 -1.16
CA VAL A 35 8.28 12.25 -0.18
C VAL A 35 9.16 13.34 -0.79
N GLU A 36 10.22 12.98 -1.51
CA GLU A 36 11.07 13.94 -2.22
C GLU A 36 10.25 14.75 -3.23
N THR A 37 9.48 14.06 -4.07
CA THR A 37 8.62 14.69 -5.08
C THR A 37 7.62 15.66 -4.45
N LEU A 38 6.92 15.25 -3.38
CA LEU A 38 5.98 16.10 -2.67
C LEU A 38 6.69 17.32 -2.05
N GLY A 39 7.89 17.15 -1.51
CA GLY A 39 8.73 18.25 -1.02
C GLY A 39 9.09 19.27 -2.10
N GLU A 40 9.25 18.84 -3.35
CA GLU A 40 9.55 19.73 -4.48
C GLU A 40 8.31 20.45 -5.02
N VAL A 41 7.16 19.76 -5.12
CA VAL A 41 5.97 20.30 -5.79
C VAL A 41 5.01 21.02 -4.85
N CYS A 42 4.98 20.65 -3.56
CA CYS A 42 4.10 21.26 -2.57
C CYS A 42 4.79 22.42 -1.84
N VAL A 43 4.81 23.59 -2.49
CA VAL A 43 5.52 24.78 -1.99
C VAL A 43 4.67 25.59 -1.00
N ARG A 44 3.35 25.44 -1.05
CA ARG A 44 2.38 26.12 -0.18
C ARG A 44 1.51 25.11 0.56
N ASP A 45 0.91 25.56 1.66
CA ASP A 45 -0.01 24.74 2.45
C ASP A 45 -1.17 24.19 1.60
N GLU A 46 -1.70 24.99 0.66
CA GLU A 46 -2.78 24.53 -0.22
C GLU A 46 -2.36 23.39 -1.17
N ASP A 47 -1.07 23.34 -1.54
CA ASP A 47 -0.55 22.27 -2.40
C ASP A 47 -0.49 20.93 -1.63
N TRP A 48 -0.25 20.98 -0.32
CA TRP A 48 -0.31 19.81 0.57
C TRP A 48 -1.74 19.33 0.80
N ASP A 49 -2.69 20.25 0.97
CA ASP A 49 -4.11 19.90 1.07
C ASP A 49 -4.60 19.20 -0.21
N ALA A 50 -4.23 19.74 -1.38
CA ALA A 50 -4.57 19.14 -2.68
C ALA A 50 -3.92 17.75 -2.86
N ALA A 51 -2.65 17.58 -2.48
CA ALA A 51 -1.99 16.29 -2.53
C ALA A 51 -2.67 15.24 -1.63
N ARG A 52 -3.10 15.65 -0.43
CA ARG A 52 -3.81 14.78 0.52
C ARG A 52 -5.17 14.36 0.00
N GLU A 53 -5.93 15.29 -0.59
CA GLU A 53 -7.23 15.00 -1.20
C GLU A 53 -7.06 14.01 -2.36
N ALA A 54 -6.11 14.25 -3.26
CA ALA A 54 -5.81 13.36 -4.37
C ALA A 54 -5.42 11.95 -3.89
N ALA A 55 -4.53 11.84 -2.89
CA ALA A 55 -4.14 10.56 -2.32
C ALA A 55 -5.34 9.81 -1.70
N SER A 56 -6.23 10.52 -1.01
CA SER A 56 -7.43 9.93 -0.41
C SER A 56 -8.37 9.39 -1.48
N ALA A 57 -8.60 10.15 -2.56
CA ALA A 57 -9.44 9.73 -3.68
C ALA A 57 -8.89 8.49 -4.39
N VAL A 58 -7.55 8.38 -4.54
CA VAL A 58 -6.91 7.18 -5.10
C VAL A 58 -7.14 5.96 -4.21
N LEU A 59 -7.01 6.09 -2.89
CA LEU A 59 -7.24 5.00 -1.95
C LEU A 59 -8.71 4.56 -1.93
N GLU A 60 -9.65 5.50 -1.97
CA GLU A 60 -11.08 5.22 -2.06
C GLU A 60 -11.40 4.44 -3.33
N ALA A 61 -10.94 4.93 -4.49
CA ALA A 61 -11.16 4.24 -5.76
C ALA A 61 -10.57 2.83 -5.80
N ALA A 62 -9.36 2.64 -5.23
CA ALA A 62 -8.74 1.31 -5.14
C ALA A 62 -9.51 0.37 -4.19
N TYR A 63 -10.05 0.90 -3.10
CA TYR A 63 -10.87 0.11 -2.18
C TYR A 63 -12.22 -0.28 -2.79
N ASP A 64 -12.86 0.63 -3.52
CA ASP A 64 -14.09 0.37 -4.25
C ASP A 64 -13.90 -0.73 -5.30
N ASP A 65 -12.81 -0.68 -6.09
CA ASP A 65 -12.46 -1.71 -7.07
C ASP A 65 -12.16 -3.08 -6.40
N TYR A 66 -11.46 -3.06 -5.27
CA TYR A 66 -11.21 -4.26 -4.46
C TYR A 66 -12.53 -4.90 -3.98
N VAL A 67 -13.45 -4.08 -3.46
CA VAL A 67 -14.77 -4.54 -3.00
C VAL A 67 -15.59 -5.10 -4.15
N GLU A 68 -15.70 -4.38 -5.27
CA GLU A 68 -16.43 -4.83 -6.46
C GLU A 68 -15.88 -6.17 -6.97
N THR A 69 -14.55 -6.31 -7.01
CA THR A 69 -13.87 -7.54 -7.43
C THR A 69 -14.22 -8.71 -6.51
N LEU A 70 -14.18 -8.52 -5.18
CA LEU A 70 -14.56 -9.56 -4.22
C LEU A 70 -16.03 -9.97 -4.36
N GLU A 71 -16.93 -9.00 -4.46
CA GLU A 71 -18.36 -9.24 -4.60
C GLU A 71 -18.67 -9.98 -5.91
N GLY A 72 -18.00 -9.62 -7.01
CA GLY A 72 -18.08 -10.32 -8.30
C GLY A 72 -17.65 -11.79 -8.24
N MET A 73 -16.74 -12.14 -7.32
CA MET A 73 -16.33 -13.53 -7.05
C MET A 73 -17.27 -14.25 -6.07
N GLY A 74 -18.32 -13.59 -5.56
CA GLY A 74 -19.23 -14.14 -4.55
C GLY A 74 -18.65 -14.14 -3.13
N VAL A 75 -17.60 -13.35 -2.88
CA VAL A 75 -16.96 -13.19 -1.58
C VAL A 75 -17.47 -11.92 -0.93
N GLU A 76 -18.13 -12.03 0.23
CA GLU A 76 -18.54 -10.85 0.99
C GLU A 76 -17.30 -10.22 1.69
N PRO A 77 -16.99 -8.92 1.46
CA PRO A 77 -15.73 -8.28 1.90
C PRO A 77 -15.41 -8.41 3.39
N LYS A 78 -16.44 -8.48 4.23
CA LYS A 78 -16.31 -8.69 5.69
C LYS A 78 -15.66 -10.02 6.08
N ASN A 79 -15.57 -10.99 5.16
CA ASN A 79 -14.93 -12.28 5.40
C ASN A 79 -13.42 -12.28 5.07
N VAL A 80 -12.92 -11.23 4.42
CA VAL A 80 -11.53 -11.13 3.94
C VAL A 80 -10.73 -10.10 4.74
N CYS A 81 -11.38 -9.04 5.23
CA CYS A 81 -10.78 -7.99 6.05
C CYS A 81 -10.78 -8.30 7.56
#